data_AF-A0A9E4Q310-F1
#
_entry.id   AF-A0A9E4Q310-F1
#
_cell.length_a   1.000
_cell.length_b   1.000
_cell.length_c   1.000
_cell.angle_alpha   90.00
_cell.angle_beta   90.00
_cell.angle_gamma   90.00
#
_symmetry.space_group_name_H-M   'P 1'
#
loop_
_entity.id
_entity.type
_entity.pdbx_description
1 polymer ?
#
loop_
_entity_poly.entity_id
_entity_poly.type
_entity_poly.pdbx_seq_one_letter_code
_entity_poly.pdbx_strand_id
1 'polypeptide(L)'
;MDQTTRDALLAMYDVPDPAHPGRVIPGYDKEHAERTTRIVLRVAEAVGLDGRRLADLEITTLLHDLGRTGMDPELFGAVFGLAQERGLPVRIAELRARYPGVTEEQAVPFFLDLLAPALRDKGIPVTDAVTDHVAMRMDFKGRLRRMLDQRRAELDRLGIAVKPWMETVMLYYYYPHGMEGQPGDVRTMGMLLVACENFEAYNNQRRGRDYYGRQGERLREVFTTLEGFRERGLVSSEVMEALGRLTASGELDGIIKESRGFPAGAPLPDEDLAFQRELLAGRT
;
A
#
# COMPACT_ATOMS: atom_id res chain seq x y z
N MET A 1 19.69 -5.14 1.76
CA MET A 1 20.21 -3.78 1.93
C MET A 1 20.72 -3.60 3.36
N ASP A 2 21.61 -2.65 3.66
CA ASP A 2 21.99 -2.36 5.05
C ASP A 2 20.90 -1.55 5.80
N GLN A 3 20.99 -1.53 7.13
CA GLN A 3 19.98 -0.84 7.96
C GLN A 3 19.98 0.67 7.73
N THR A 4 21.15 1.29 7.52
CA THR A 4 21.26 2.73 7.31
C THR A 4 20.54 3.19 6.04
N THR A 5 20.69 2.45 4.94
CA THR A 5 19.99 2.76 3.69
C THR A 5 18.49 2.53 3.83
N ARG A 6 18.08 1.47 4.54
CA ARG A 6 16.67 1.22 4.85
C ARG A 6 16.05 2.36 5.65
N ASP A 7 16.71 2.79 6.72
CA ASP A 7 16.25 3.89 7.57
C ASP A 7 16.15 5.19 6.78
N ALA A 8 17.09 5.45 5.87
CA ALA A 8 17.06 6.61 4.98
C ALA A 8 15.86 6.57 4.01
N LEU A 9 15.55 5.40 3.42
CA LEU A 9 14.37 5.25 2.57
C LEU A 9 13.07 5.45 3.36
N LEU A 10 12.97 4.88 4.57
CA LEU A 10 11.81 5.09 5.44
C LEU A 10 11.69 6.55 5.86
N ALA A 11 12.80 7.26 6.10
CA ALA A 11 12.80 8.68 6.44
C ALA A 11 12.20 9.57 5.33
N MET A 12 12.21 9.13 4.06
CA MET A 12 11.56 9.85 2.95
C MET A 12 10.06 10.01 3.13
N TYR A 13 9.44 9.17 3.97
CA TYR A 13 8.03 9.28 4.28
C TYR A 13 7.67 10.48 5.17
N ASP A 14 8.66 11.03 5.87
CA ASP A 14 8.50 12.26 6.63
C ASP A 14 8.58 13.47 5.70
N VAL A 15 7.65 14.41 5.89
CA VAL A 15 7.67 15.67 5.15
C VAL A 15 7.65 16.86 6.10
N PRO A 16 8.30 17.97 5.75
CA PRO A 16 8.12 19.22 6.47
C PRO A 16 6.66 19.67 6.45
N ASP A 17 6.17 20.21 7.56
CA ASP A 17 4.85 20.84 7.62
C ASP A 17 4.93 22.24 6.98
N PRO A 18 4.27 22.50 5.83
CA PRO A 18 4.34 23.79 5.16
C PRO A 18 3.65 24.90 5.95
N ALA A 19 2.70 24.58 6.82
CA ALA A 19 2.01 25.55 7.67
C ALA A 19 2.78 25.87 8.96
N HIS A 20 3.69 24.98 9.39
CA HIS A 20 4.42 25.09 10.65
C HIS A 20 5.93 24.85 10.46
N PRO A 21 6.73 25.89 10.16
CA PRO A 21 8.17 25.75 9.96
C PRO A 21 8.87 25.04 11.13
N GLY A 22 9.69 24.03 10.82
CA GLY A 22 10.41 23.23 11.81
C GLY A 22 9.62 22.02 12.36
N ARG A 23 8.33 21.89 12.02
CA ARG A 23 7.55 20.68 12.28
C ARG A 23 7.69 19.70 11.11
N VAL A 24 7.69 18.42 11.44
CA VAL A 24 7.65 17.31 10.49
C VAL A 24 6.32 16.59 10.64
N ILE A 25 5.65 16.33 9.52
CA ILE A 25 4.50 15.44 9.44
C ILE A 25 5.06 14.02 9.31
N PRO A 26 4.88 13.16 10.34
CA PRO A 26 5.40 11.81 10.29
C PRO A 26 4.66 11.01 9.22
N GLY A 27 5.41 10.26 8.42
CA GLY A 27 4.82 9.34 7.48
C GLY A 27 4.11 8.18 8.18
N TYR A 28 2.78 8.14 8.11
CA TYR A 28 2.00 7.16 8.86
C TYR A 28 2.15 5.72 8.33
N ASP A 29 2.51 5.55 7.05
CA ASP A 29 2.64 4.23 6.41
C ASP A 29 4.05 3.62 6.52
N LYS A 30 5.00 4.22 7.27
CA LYS A 30 6.38 3.70 7.40
C LYS A 30 6.46 2.27 7.95
N GLU A 31 5.84 2.05 9.11
CA GLU A 31 5.86 0.73 9.74
C GLU A 31 5.14 -0.31 8.85
N HIS A 32 4.11 0.12 8.14
CA HIS A 32 3.41 -0.71 7.15
C HIS A 32 4.34 -1.08 5.99
N ALA A 33 5.04 -0.11 5.40
CA ALA A 33 5.97 -0.34 4.30
C ALA A 33 7.10 -1.28 4.72
N GLU A 34 7.62 -1.14 5.94
CA GLU A 34 8.65 -2.02 6.48
C GLU A 34 8.14 -3.46 6.68
N ARG A 35 7.00 -3.65 7.35
CA ARG A 35 6.43 -5.00 7.55
C ARG A 35 6.06 -5.65 6.23
N THR A 36 5.46 -4.91 5.31
CA THR A 36 5.16 -5.40 3.95
C THR A 36 6.43 -5.83 3.24
N THR A 37 7.50 -5.04 3.30
CA THR A 37 8.81 -5.42 2.73
C THR A 37 9.34 -6.71 3.32
N ARG A 38 9.27 -6.88 4.64
CA ARG A 38 9.71 -8.12 5.30
C ARG A 38 8.92 -9.33 4.82
N ILE A 39 7.60 -9.22 4.66
CA ILE A 39 6.76 -10.30 4.12
C ILE A 39 7.14 -10.57 2.66
N VAL A 40 7.23 -9.52 1.82
CA VAL A 40 7.57 -9.63 0.40
C VAL A 40 8.88 -10.37 0.21
N LEU A 41 9.94 -10.03 0.95
CA LEU A 41 11.24 -10.68 0.79
C LEU A 41 11.19 -12.17 1.14
N ARG A 42 10.48 -12.55 2.20
CA ARG A 42 10.34 -13.96 2.59
C ARG A 42 9.56 -14.76 1.54
N VAL A 43 8.48 -14.19 1.02
CA VAL A 43 7.69 -14.85 -0.04
C VAL A 43 8.47 -14.89 -1.36
N ALA A 44 9.21 -13.82 -1.69
CA ALA A 44 10.05 -13.73 -2.88
C ALA A 44 11.16 -14.80 -2.90
N GLU A 45 11.82 -15.02 -1.77
CA GLU A 45 12.77 -16.12 -1.59
C GLU A 45 12.09 -17.49 -1.80
N ALA A 46 10.90 -17.68 -1.22
CA ALA A 46 10.16 -18.94 -1.32
C ALA A 46 9.60 -19.24 -2.72
N VAL A 47 9.49 -18.23 -3.60
CA VAL A 47 9.14 -18.40 -5.03
C VAL A 47 10.38 -18.43 -5.94
N GLY A 48 11.59 -18.34 -5.38
CA GLY A 48 12.85 -18.49 -6.12
C GLY A 48 13.32 -17.24 -6.87
N LEU A 49 12.94 -16.04 -6.42
CA LEU A 49 13.44 -14.79 -7.00
C LEU A 49 14.95 -14.60 -6.68
N ASP A 50 15.74 -14.17 -7.66
CA ASP A 50 17.20 -14.04 -7.51
C ASP A 50 17.65 -12.84 -6.64
N GLY A 51 18.91 -12.87 -6.18
CA GLY A 51 19.46 -11.88 -5.25
C GLY A 51 19.54 -10.43 -5.78
N ARG A 52 19.72 -10.21 -7.08
CA ARG A 52 19.74 -8.84 -7.63
C ARG A 52 18.33 -8.28 -7.70
N ARG A 53 17.37 -9.12 -8.10
CA ARG A 53 15.96 -8.79 -8.13
C ARG A 53 15.37 -8.57 -6.74
N LEU A 54 15.81 -9.33 -5.75
CA LEU A 54 15.43 -9.12 -4.35
C LEU A 54 15.86 -7.74 -3.82
N ALA A 55 17.07 -7.28 -4.16
CA ALA A 55 17.54 -5.95 -3.72
C ALA A 55 16.72 -4.81 -4.33
N ASP A 56 16.41 -4.88 -5.62
CA ASP A 56 15.54 -3.89 -6.26
C ASP A 56 14.10 -3.96 -5.71
N LEU A 57 13.60 -5.16 -5.44
CA LEU A 57 12.27 -5.39 -4.87
C LEU A 57 12.16 -4.87 -3.43
N GLU A 58 13.22 -5.00 -2.63
CA GLU A 58 13.29 -4.43 -1.28
C GLU A 58 13.07 -2.91 -1.34
N ILE A 59 13.80 -2.21 -2.21
CA ILE A 59 13.67 -0.77 -2.41
C ILE A 59 12.28 -0.42 -2.94
N THR A 60 11.79 -1.18 -3.93
CA THR A 60 10.48 -0.96 -4.54
C THR A 60 9.36 -1.11 -3.52
N THR A 61 9.42 -2.11 -2.66
CA THR A 61 8.41 -2.34 -1.63
C THR A 61 8.50 -1.27 -0.53
N LEU A 62 9.69 -0.83 -0.14
CA LEU A 62 9.82 0.24 0.86
C LEU A 62 9.26 1.58 0.38
N LEU A 63 9.22 1.82 -0.94
CA LEU A 63 8.76 3.07 -1.53
C LEU A 63 7.33 3.03 -2.09
N HIS A 64 6.65 1.88 -2.04
CA HIS A 64 5.38 1.68 -2.77
C HIS A 64 4.27 2.66 -2.36
N ASP A 65 4.27 3.07 -1.09
CA ASP A 65 3.29 3.98 -0.51
C ASP A 65 3.83 5.42 -0.37
N LEU A 66 4.97 5.75 -1.01
CA LEU A 66 5.54 7.10 -0.97
C LEU A 66 4.57 8.17 -1.53
N GLY A 67 3.65 7.77 -2.41
CA GLY A 67 2.55 8.63 -2.84
C GLY A 67 1.62 9.09 -1.71
N ARG A 68 1.71 8.57 -0.49
CA ARG A 68 0.84 8.96 0.64
C ARG A 68 1.49 9.91 1.63
N THR A 69 2.72 10.32 1.38
CA THR A 69 3.44 11.23 2.26
C THR A 69 2.81 12.60 2.31
N GLY A 70 2.86 13.26 3.47
CA GLY A 70 2.36 14.62 3.65
C GLY A 70 0.85 14.77 3.69
N MET A 71 0.11 13.69 3.88
CA MET A 71 -1.33 13.76 4.15
C MET A 71 -1.55 14.16 5.61
N ASP A 72 -2.21 15.28 5.81
CA ASP A 72 -2.75 15.69 7.11
C ASP A 72 -4.02 14.87 7.38
N PRO A 73 -4.04 14.01 8.41
CA PRO A 73 -5.20 13.17 8.71
C PRO A 73 -6.48 13.96 8.97
N GLU A 74 -6.38 15.16 9.57
CA GLU A 74 -7.56 15.98 9.87
C GLU A 74 -8.17 16.55 8.59
N LEU A 75 -7.34 17.15 7.73
CA LEU A 75 -7.78 17.66 6.43
C LEU A 75 -8.28 16.53 5.53
N PHE A 76 -7.56 15.41 5.49
CA PHE A 76 -7.96 14.24 4.72
C PHE A 76 -9.33 13.72 5.17
N GLY A 77 -9.50 13.52 6.48
CA GLY A 77 -10.75 13.08 7.08
C GLY A 77 -11.90 14.04 6.82
N ALA A 78 -11.67 15.35 6.89
CA ALA A 78 -12.67 16.37 6.58
C ALA A 78 -13.10 16.31 5.10
N VAL A 79 -12.16 16.28 4.16
CA VAL A 79 -12.45 16.26 2.70
C VAL A 79 -13.23 15.00 2.31
N PHE A 80 -12.75 13.82 2.71
CA PHE A 80 -13.38 12.56 2.30
C PHE A 80 -14.60 12.18 3.15
N GLY A 81 -14.68 12.66 4.39
CA GLY A 81 -15.90 12.58 5.20
C GLY A 81 -17.04 13.36 4.55
N LEU A 82 -16.78 14.59 4.09
CA LEU A 82 -17.78 15.39 3.35
C LEU A 82 -18.21 14.72 2.04
N ALA A 83 -17.26 14.12 1.31
CA ALA A 83 -17.58 13.38 0.10
C ALA A 83 -18.51 12.19 0.42
N GLN A 84 -18.24 11.42 1.47
CA GLN A 84 -19.08 10.31 1.91
C GLN A 84 -20.47 10.77 2.35
N GLU A 85 -20.58 11.83 3.15
CA GLU A 85 -21.87 12.42 3.59
C GLU A 85 -22.75 12.82 2.40
N ARG A 86 -22.13 13.25 1.29
CA ARG A 86 -22.82 13.61 0.04
C ARG A 86 -23.00 12.43 -0.91
N GLY A 87 -22.60 11.22 -0.52
CA GLY A 87 -22.68 10.02 -1.35
C GLY A 87 -21.79 10.07 -2.59
N LEU A 88 -20.72 10.87 -2.57
CA LEU A 88 -19.74 10.97 -3.65
C LEU A 88 -18.76 9.79 -3.59
N PRO A 89 -18.28 9.31 -4.76
CA PRO A 89 -17.30 8.23 -4.82
C PRO A 89 -15.94 8.67 -4.25
N VAL A 90 -15.38 7.95 -3.29
CA VAL A 90 -14.12 8.33 -2.62
C VAL A 90 -12.90 7.58 -3.13
N ARG A 91 -13.09 6.75 -4.16
CA ARG A 91 -12.03 6.05 -4.88
C ARG A 91 -12.16 6.31 -6.37
N ILE A 92 -11.03 6.42 -7.07
CA ILE A 92 -11.01 6.63 -8.52
C ILE A 92 -11.81 5.57 -9.30
N ALA A 93 -11.76 4.30 -8.88
CA ALA A 93 -12.55 3.23 -9.51
C ALA A 93 -14.07 3.45 -9.38
N GLU A 94 -14.52 3.93 -8.22
CA GLU A 94 -15.93 4.27 -7.97
C GLU A 94 -16.33 5.51 -8.77
N LEU A 95 -15.44 6.50 -8.86
CA LEU A 95 -15.65 7.72 -9.65
C LEU A 95 -15.86 7.36 -11.11
N ARG A 96 -14.98 6.53 -11.68
CA ARG A 96 -15.06 6.11 -13.09
C ARG A 96 -16.23 5.18 -13.36
N ALA A 97 -16.64 4.35 -12.39
CA ALA A 97 -17.84 3.54 -12.52
C ALA A 97 -19.11 4.42 -12.61
N ARG A 98 -19.18 5.49 -11.82
CA ARG A 98 -20.31 6.43 -11.83
C ARG A 98 -20.24 7.45 -12.98
N TYR A 99 -19.04 7.85 -13.38
CA TYR A 99 -18.79 8.85 -14.42
C TYR A 99 -17.78 8.32 -15.44
N PRO A 100 -18.20 7.42 -16.37
CA PRO A 100 -17.28 6.74 -17.29
C PRO A 100 -16.52 7.65 -18.26
N GLY A 101 -17.02 8.86 -18.50
CA GLY A 101 -16.37 9.85 -19.38
C GLY A 101 -15.23 10.63 -18.72
N VAL A 102 -15.02 10.48 -17.41
CA VAL A 102 -13.94 11.15 -16.68
C VAL A 102 -12.63 10.40 -16.93
N THR A 103 -11.69 11.09 -17.57
CA THR A 103 -10.31 10.60 -17.77
C THR A 103 -9.49 10.70 -16.49
N GLU A 104 -8.32 10.05 -16.46
CA GLU A 104 -7.42 10.08 -15.29
C GLU A 104 -6.93 11.51 -15.00
N GLU A 105 -6.60 12.26 -16.05
CA GLU A 105 -6.15 13.65 -15.97
C GLU A 105 -7.24 14.60 -15.48
N GLN A 106 -8.51 14.25 -15.70
CA GLN A 106 -9.67 15.04 -15.28
C GLN A 106 -10.16 14.69 -13.88
N ALA A 107 -9.73 13.56 -13.30
CA ALA A 107 -10.34 13.01 -12.09
C ALA A 107 -10.26 13.98 -10.89
N VAL A 108 -9.10 14.60 -10.67
CA VAL A 108 -8.89 15.57 -9.58
C VAL A 108 -9.77 16.82 -9.74
N PRO A 109 -9.69 17.60 -10.85
CA PRO A 109 -10.51 18.79 -11.00
C PRO A 109 -12.01 18.46 -11.03
N PHE A 110 -12.41 17.37 -11.68
CA PHE A 110 -13.80 16.94 -11.71
C PHE A 110 -14.34 16.60 -10.31
N PHE A 111 -13.56 15.87 -9.51
CA PHE A 111 -13.96 15.55 -8.14
C PHE A 111 -14.05 16.79 -7.26
N LEU A 112 -13.12 17.75 -7.42
CA LEU A 112 -13.17 19.03 -6.71
C LEU A 112 -14.41 19.83 -7.08
N ASP A 113 -14.82 19.86 -8.34
CA ASP A 113 -16.06 20.53 -8.77
C ASP A 113 -17.30 19.91 -8.12
N LEU A 114 -17.36 18.58 -8.03
CA LEU A 114 -18.44 17.87 -7.34
C LEU A 114 -18.48 18.19 -5.83
N LEU A 115 -17.31 18.29 -5.20
CA LEU A 115 -17.19 18.48 -3.75
C LEU A 115 -17.26 19.96 -3.33
N ALA A 116 -17.02 20.89 -4.26
CA ALA A 116 -16.91 22.32 -3.98
C ALA A 116 -18.07 22.92 -3.18
N PRO A 117 -19.35 22.56 -3.41
CA PRO A 117 -20.45 23.04 -2.56
C PRO A 117 -20.27 22.63 -1.09
N ALA A 118 -19.90 21.37 -0.82
CA ALA A 118 -19.73 20.88 0.54
C ALA A 118 -18.51 21.51 1.24
N LEU A 119 -17.43 21.75 0.51
CA LEU A 119 -16.25 22.46 1.04
C LEU A 119 -16.62 23.89 1.44
N ARG A 120 -17.38 24.61 0.59
CA ARG A 120 -17.85 25.97 0.90
C ARG A 120 -18.76 26.00 2.13
N ASP A 121 -19.71 25.06 2.24
CA ASP A 121 -20.63 24.97 3.38
C ASP A 121 -19.88 24.77 4.72
N LYS A 122 -18.71 24.12 4.67
CA LYS A 122 -17.84 23.90 5.84
C LYS A 122 -16.72 24.94 6.00
N GLY A 123 -16.67 25.95 5.13
CA GLY A 123 -15.62 26.97 5.16
C GLY A 123 -14.22 26.45 4.84
N ILE A 124 -14.10 25.33 4.12
CA ILE A 124 -12.81 24.76 3.69
C ILE A 124 -12.47 25.36 2.32
N PRO A 125 -11.45 26.21 2.20
CA PRO A 125 -11.06 26.76 0.89
C PRO A 125 -10.40 25.67 0.02
N VAL A 126 -10.65 25.71 -1.29
CA VAL A 126 -9.93 24.86 -2.25
C VAL A 126 -8.54 25.45 -2.47
N THR A 127 -7.57 24.90 -1.75
CA THR A 127 -6.15 25.28 -1.82
C THR A 127 -5.34 24.21 -2.55
N ASP A 128 -4.05 24.48 -2.79
CA ASP A 128 -3.10 23.48 -3.29
C ASP A 128 -3.05 22.27 -2.35
N ALA A 129 -3.09 22.49 -1.02
CA ALA A 129 -3.12 21.40 -0.04
C ALA A 129 -4.37 20.52 -0.22
N VAL A 130 -5.57 21.10 -0.35
CA VAL A 130 -6.80 20.32 -0.59
C VAL A 130 -6.73 19.55 -1.90
N THR A 131 -6.21 20.18 -2.96
CA THR A 131 -6.01 19.53 -4.27
C THR A 131 -5.06 18.35 -4.16
N ASP A 132 -3.98 18.51 -3.40
CA ASP A 132 -2.97 17.48 -3.15
C ASP A 132 -3.54 16.27 -2.38
N HIS A 133 -4.44 16.52 -1.41
CA HIS A 133 -5.16 15.49 -0.65
C HIS A 133 -6.18 14.75 -1.53
N VAL A 134 -6.89 15.46 -2.42
CA VAL A 134 -7.78 14.84 -3.40
C VAL A 134 -6.99 13.95 -4.36
N ALA A 135 -5.82 14.41 -4.83
CA ALA A 135 -4.95 13.64 -5.72
C ALA A 135 -4.53 12.30 -5.11
N MET A 136 -4.40 12.17 -3.78
CA MET A 136 -4.09 10.89 -3.14
C MET A 136 -5.09 9.78 -3.49
N ARG A 137 -6.39 10.09 -3.63
CA ARG A 137 -7.43 9.10 -3.99
C ARG A 137 -7.80 9.09 -5.48
N MET A 138 -7.60 10.20 -6.17
CA MET A 138 -8.06 10.40 -7.55
C MET A 138 -6.94 10.33 -8.59
N ASP A 139 -5.68 10.53 -8.18
CA ASP A 139 -4.47 10.48 -9.03
C ASP A 139 -3.27 9.95 -8.22
N PHE A 140 -3.42 8.77 -7.62
CA PHE A 140 -2.34 8.17 -6.83
C PHE A 140 -1.08 7.95 -7.68
N LYS A 141 -1.25 7.55 -8.95
CA LYS A 141 -0.16 7.34 -9.91
C LYS A 141 0.64 8.61 -10.14
N GLY A 142 -0.02 9.71 -10.52
CA GLY A 142 0.67 10.99 -10.73
C GLY A 142 1.32 11.49 -9.44
N ARG A 143 0.66 11.30 -8.29
CA ARG A 143 1.23 11.63 -6.97
C ARG A 143 2.49 10.83 -6.66
N LEU A 144 2.46 9.50 -6.77
CA LEU A 144 3.61 8.63 -6.53
C LEU A 144 4.80 9.03 -7.38
N ARG A 145 4.59 9.26 -8.69
CA ARG A 145 5.65 9.70 -9.59
C ARG A 145 6.27 11.02 -9.15
N ARG A 146 5.45 12.03 -8.84
CA ARG A 146 5.95 13.33 -8.33
C ARG A 146 6.78 13.15 -7.07
N MET A 147 6.35 12.29 -6.14
CA MET A 147 7.10 12.04 -4.90
C MET A 147 8.44 11.35 -5.18
N LEU A 148 8.48 10.36 -6.08
CA LEU A 148 9.72 9.71 -6.50
C LEU A 148 10.69 10.70 -7.17
N ASP A 149 10.18 11.57 -8.04
CA ASP A 149 10.97 12.60 -8.72
C ASP A 149 11.57 13.61 -7.73
N GLN A 150 10.78 14.06 -6.75
CA GLN A 150 11.24 14.96 -5.69
C GLN A 150 12.34 14.34 -4.82
N ARG A 151 12.33 13.01 -4.64
CA ARG A 151 13.34 12.27 -3.87
C ARG A 151 14.51 11.76 -4.71
N ARG A 152 14.54 12.05 -6.01
CA ARG A 152 15.55 11.51 -6.94
C ARG A 152 16.99 11.76 -6.49
N ALA A 153 17.31 12.99 -6.10
CA ALA A 153 18.65 13.36 -5.66
C ALA A 153 19.07 12.68 -4.34
N GLU A 154 18.11 12.30 -3.49
CA GLU A 154 18.36 11.55 -2.27
C GLU A 154 18.61 10.07 -2.58
N LEU A 155 17.82 9.48 -3.48
CA LEU A 155 18.01 8.12 -3.98
C LEU A 155 19.38 7.97 -4.67
N ASP A 156 19.77 8.94 -5.52
CA ASP A 156 21.07 8.92 -6.19
C ASP A 156 22.25 8.98 -5.19
N ARG A 157 22.12 9.75 -4.09
CA ARG A 157 23.12 9.80 -3.00
C ARG A 157 23.24 8.47 -2.25
N LEU A 158 22.15 7.71 -2.17
CA LEU A 158 22.15 6.36 -1.60
C LEU A 158 22.65 5.30 -2.60
N GLY A 159 23.03 5.69 -3.83
CA GLY A 159 23.43 4.76 -4.88
C GLY A 159 22.27 3.96 -5.48
N ILE A 160 21.04 4.42 -5.29
CA ILE A 160 19.82 3.74 -5.73
C ILE A 160 19.40 4.28 -7.10
N ALA A 161 19.48 3.42 -8.11
CA ALA A 161 18.97 3.73 -9.45
C ALA A 161 17.50 3.32 -9.57
N VAL A 162 16.59 4.29 -9.62
CA VAL A 162 15.16 4.03 -9.89
C VAL A 162 15.00 3.50 -11.31
N LYS A 163 14.49 2.27 -11.44
CA LYS A 163 14.28 1.61 -12.72
C LYS A 163 12.86 1.86 -13.22
N PRO A 164 12.63 1.98 -14.55
CA PRO A 164 11.30 2.29 -15.08
C PRO A 164 10.20 1.33 -14.62
N TRP A 165 10.53 0.05 -14.42
CA TRP A 165 9.58 -0.97 -13.99
C TRP A 165 9.21 -0.89 -12.50
N MET A 166 9.98 -0.18 -11.66
CA MET A 166 9.69 -0.07 -10.22
C MET A 166 8.35 0.63 -9.99
N GLU A 167 8.09 1.73 -10.70
CA GLU A 167 6.80 2.42 -10.66
C GLU A 167 5.66 1.48 -11.12
N THR A 168 5.89 0.68 -12.16
CA THR A 168 4.92 -0.32 -12.65
C THR A 168 4.59 -1.37 -11.60
N VAL A 169 5.59 -1.84 -10.85
CA VAL A 169 5.39 -2.79 -9.74
C VAL A 169 4.57 -2.15 -8.62
N MET A 170 4.92 -0.93 -8.18
CA MET A 170 4.18 -0.20 -7.13
C MET A 170 2.72 0.06 -7.52
N LEU A 171 2.45 0.28 -8.81
CA LEU A 171 1.11 0.58 -9.34
C LEU A 171 0.32 -0.64 -9.80
N TYR A 172 0.89 -1.84 -9.72
CA TYR A 172 0.34 -3.04 -10.34
C TYR A 172 -1.09 -3.38 -9.88
N TYR A 173 -1.41 -3.14 -8.60
CA TYR A 173 -2.77 -3.35 -8.07
C TYR A 173 -3.83 -2.53 -8.83
N TYR A 174 -3.50 -1.28 -9.16
CA TYR A 174 -4.41 -0.33 -9.79
C TYR A 174 -4.37 -0.41 -11.32
N TYR A 175 -3.20 -0.71 -11.89
CA TYR A 175 -2.95 -0.70 -13.33
C TYR A 175 -2.29 -2.02 -13.79
N PRO A 176 -2.96 -3.18 -13.67
CA PRO A 176 -2.36 -4.47 -14.01
C PRO A 176 -1.98 -4.59 -15.50
N HIS A 177 -2.68 -3.88 -16.37
CA HIS A 177 -2.35 -3.77 -17.81
C HIS A 177 -1.00 -3.09 -18.05
N GLY A 178 -0.50 -2.26 -17.12
CA GLY A 178 0.84 -1.68 -17.21
C GLY A 178 1.97 -2.73 -17.14
N MET A 179 1.64 -3.95 -16.72
CA MET A 179 2.54 -5.10 -16.67
C MET A 179 2.61 -5.87 -17.99
N GLU A 180 1.79 -5.53 -18.99
CA GLU A 180 1.84 -6.16 -20.31
C GLU A 180 3.20 -5.94 -20.98
N GLY A 181 3.82 -7.02 -21.46
CA GLY A 181 5.16 -6.98 -22.08
C GLY A 181 6.33 -6.83 -21.11
N GLN A 182 6.09 -6.71 -19.80
CA GLN A 182 7.16 -6.71 -18.81
C GLN A 182 7.78 -8.11 -18.66
N PRO A 183 9.08 -8.21 -18.29
CA PRO A 183 9.70 -9.47 -17.93
C PRO A 183 8.93 -10.24 -16.86
N GLY A 184 8.96 -11.58 -16.92
CA GLY A 184 8.19 -12.43 -16.01
C GLY A 184 8.52 -12.20 -14.54
N ASP A 185 9.79 -11.91 -14.22
CA ASP A 185 10.23 -11.58 -12.86
C ASP A 185 9.63 -10.27 -12.34
N VAL A 186 9.54 -9.23 -13.17
CA VAL A 186 8.88 -7.95 -12.84
C VAL A 186 7.38 -8.17 -12.59
N ARG A 187 6.73 -9.02 -13.39
CA ARG A 187 5.32 -9.39 -13.14
C ARG A 187 5.15 -10.10 -11.80
N THR A 188 6.04 -11.05 -11.49
CA THR A 188 6.05 -11.72 -10.19
C THR A 188 6.27 -10.73 -9.04
N MET A 189 7.14 -9.72 -9.19
CA MET A 189 7.31 -8.66 -8.20
C MET A 189 6.02 -7.88 -7.92
N GLY A 190 5.26 -7.52 -8.96
CA GLY A 190 3.95 -6.89 -8.81
C GLY A 190 2.98 -7.77 -8.03
N MET A 191 2.91 -9.05 -8.37
CA MET A 191 2.05 -10.03 -7.69
C MET A 191 2.44 -10.24 -6.22
N LEU A 192 3.75 -10.30 -5.94
CA LEU A 192 4.30 -10.39 -4.59
C LEU A 192 3.87 -9.19 -3.76
N LEU A 193 4.03 -7.97 -4.29
CA LEU A 193 3.64 -6.74 -3.61
C LEU A 193 2.14 -6.75 -3.31
N VAL A 194 1.28 -7.05 -4.30
CA VAL A 194 -0.18 -7.13 -4.11
C VAL A 194 -0.56 -8.12 -3.01
N ALA A 195 -0.02 -9.34 -3.06
CA ALA A 195 -0.36 -10.38 -2.10
C ALA A 195 0.10 -10.02 -0.68
N CYS A 196 1.34 -9.54 -0.55
CA CYS A 196 1.94 -9.25 0.75
C CYS A 196 1.41 -7.96 1.38
N GLU A 197 1.12 -6.92 0.57
CA GLU A 197 0.49 -5.68 1.05
C GLU A 197 -0.90 -5.99 1.62
N ASN A 198 -1.70 -6.79 0.92
CA ASN A 198 -3.02 -7.17 1.42
C ASN A 198 -2.91 -8.08 2.64
N PHE A 199 -1.92 -8.98 2.69
CA PHE A 199 -1.66 -9.76 3.89
C PHE A 199 -1.32 -8.87 5.09
N GLU A 200 -0.43 -7.89 4.93
CA GLU A 200 -0.11 -6.94 6.01
C GLU A 200 -1.33 -6.13 6.40
N ALA A 201 -2.02 -5.53 5.42
CA ALA A 201 -3.11 -4.59 5.65
C ALA A 201 -4.27 -5.23 6.43
N TYR A 202 -4.64 -6.48 6.12
CA TYR A 202 -5.69 -7.18 6.87
C TYR A 202 -5.26 -7.55 8.30
N ASN A 203 -3.96 -7.76 8.51
CA ASN A 203 -3.42 -8.02 9.84
C ASN A 203 -3.09 -6.72 10.60
N ASN A 204 -3.27 -5.55 9.98
CA ASN A 204 -2.86 -4.28 10.56
C ASN A 204 -4.03 -3.58 11.27
N GLN A 205 -4.21 -3.93 12.54
CA GLN A 205 -5.27 -3.35 13.39
C GLN A 205 -5.05 -1.85 13.67
N ARG A 206 -3.82 -1.34 13.47
CA ARG A 206 -3.50 0.09 13.64
C ARG A 206 -3.96 0.90 12.44
N ARG A 207 -3.69 0.44 11.21
CA ARG A 207 -4.15 1.06 9.95
C ARG A 207 -5.68 1.01 9.81
N GLY A 208 -6.32 0.03 10.45
CA GLY A 208 -7.78 -0.01 10.65
C GLY A 208 -8.37 1.15 11.46
N ARG A 209 -7.57 2.11 11.98
CA ARG A 209 -8.10 3.33 12.59
C ARG A 209 -8.19 4.52 11.65
N ASP A 210 -7.45 4.52 10.56
CA ASP A 210 -7.24 5.74 9.77
C ASP A 210 -8.11 5.82 8.51
N TYR A 211 -8.67 4.70 8.02
CA TYR A 211 -9.52 4.72 6.81
C TYR A 211 -10.73 3.79 6.80
N TYR A 212 -10.68 2.70 7.58
CA TYR A 212 -11.78 1.75 7.72
C TYR A 212 -11.63 1.15 9.10
N GLY A 213 -12.58 1.41 10.02
CA GLY A 213 -12.66 0.78 11.34
C GLY A 213 -12.70 -0.74 11.25
N ARG A 214 -11.58 -1.40 10.97
CA ARG A 214 -11.51 -2.85 10.81
C ARG A 214 -11.09 -3.46 12.14
N GLN A 215 -12.07 -3.87 12.93
CA GLN A 215 -11.83 -4.63 14.14
C GLN A 215 -12.03 -6.11 13.86
N GLY A 216 -10.97 -6.90 14.08
CA GLY A 216 -11.09 -8.35 14.13
C GLY A 216 -10.96 -9.09 12.79
N GLU A 217 -10.28 -8.51 11.80
CA GLU A 217 -9.96 -9.28 10.58
C GLU A 217 -9.12 -10.52 10.92
N ARG A 218 -9.56 -11.66 10.41
CA ARG A 218 -8.99 -12.99 10.69
C ARG A 218 -8.06 -13.42 9.57
N LEU A 219 -7.10 -14.27 9.88
CA LEU A 219 -6.13 -14.76 8.90
C LEU A 219 -6.82 -15.44 7.71
N ARG A 220 -7.94 -16.14 7.95
CA ARG A 220 -8.76 -16.75 6.89
C ARG A 220 -9.30 -15.73 5.90
N GLU A 221 -9.75 -14.57 6.35
CA GLU A 221 -10.37 -13.54 5.50
C GLU A 221 -9.35 -12.94 4.52
N VAL A 222 -8.09 -12.90 4.94
CA VAL A 222 -6.96 -12.53 4.07
C VAL A 222 -6.90 -13.48 2.88
N PHE A 223 -6.86 -14.79 3.13
CA PHE A 223 -6.74 -15.79 2.07
C PHE A 223 -7.99 -15.86 1.20
N THR A 224 -9.19 -15.66 1.76
CA THR A 224 -10.42 -15.52 0.97
C THR A 224 -10.35 -14.32 0.01
N THR A 225 -9.80 -13.19 0.48
CA THR A 225 -9.64 -12.00 -0.37
C THR A 225 -8.61 -12.22 -1.47
N LEU A 226 -7.45 -12.80 -1.11
CA LEU A 226 -6.38 -13.09 -2.05
C LEU A 226 -6.79 -14.14 -3.09
N GLU A 227 -7.67 -15.07 -2.74
CA GLU A 227 -8.25 -16.02 -3.68
C GLU A 227 -9.02 -15.30 -4.81
N GLY A 228 -9.83 -14.30 -4.47
CA GLY A 228 -10.49 -13.46 -5.47
C GLY A 228 -9.49 -12.69 -6.36
N PHE A 229 -8.31 -12.34 -5.85
CA PHE A 229 -7.25 -11.74 -6.66
C PHE A 229 -6.56 -12.77 -7.57
N ARG A 230 -6.40 -14.01 -7.11
CA ARG A 230 -5.91 -15.13 -7.93
C ARG A 230 -6.83 -15.40 -9.11
N GLU A 231 -8.13 -15.50 -8.86
CA GLU A 231 -9.15 -15.72 -9.91
C GLU A 231 -9.14 -14.61 -10.98
N ARG A 232 -8.81 -13.38 -10.58
CA ARG A 232 -8.66 -12.21 -11.47
C ARG A 232 -7.27 -12.11 -12.14
N GLY A 233 -6.37 -13.05 -11.86
CA GLY A 233 -5.00 -13.05 -12.40
C GLY A 233 -4.08 -11.96 -11.83
N LEU A 234 -4.44 -11.35 -10.70
CA LEU A 234 -3.62 -10.36 -10.00
C LEU A 234 -2.56 -11.00 -9.11
N VAL A 235 -2.76 -12.23 -8.67
CA VAL A 235 -1.78 -13.01 -7.90
C VAL A 235 -1.68 -14.39 -8.52
N SER A 236 -0.47 -14.95 -8.61
CA SER A 236 -0.29 -16.30 -9.14
C SER A 236 -0.50 -17.38 -8.07
N SER A 237 -0.76 -18.62 -8.50
CA SER A 237 -0.84 -19.76 -7.58
C SER A 237 0.46 -19.97 -6.81
N GLU A 238 1.62 -19.76 -7.44
CA GLU A 238 2.92 -19.93 -6.80
C GLU A 238 3.13 -18.94 -5.65
N VAL A 239 2.72 -17.67 -5.83
CA VAL A 239 2.77 -16.65 -4.77
C VAL A 239 1.80 -17.00 -3.65
N MET A 240 0.57 -17.41 -3.99
CA MET A 240 -0.44 -17.83 -3.01
C MET A 240 0.02 -19.03 -2.17
N GLU A 241 0.58 -20.04 -2.82
CA GLU A 241 1.10 -21.22 -2.16
C GLU A 241 2.25 -20.84 -1.23
N ALA A 242 3.25 -20.08 -1.72
CA ALA A 242 4.39 -19.64 -0.93
C ALA A 242 3.98 -18.85 0.31
N LEU A 243 3.11 -17.85 0.16
CA LEU A 243 2.56 -17.07 1.27
C LEU A 243 1.79 -17.96 2.25
N GLY A 244 0.96 -18.86 1.72
CA GLY A 244 0.30 -19.89 2.52
C GLY A 244 1.32 -20.73 3.29
N ARG A 245 2.48 -21.08 2.70
CA ARG A 245 3.45 -22.00 3.35
C ARG A 245 4.12 -21.35 4.53
N LEU A 246 4.59 -20.13 4.34
CA LEU A 246 5.21 -19.34 5.39
C LEU A 246 4.20 -18.99 6.50
N THR A 247 2.93 -18.81 6.14
CA THR A 247 1.85 -18.61 7.11
C THR A 247 1.60 -19.88 7.92
N ALA A 248 1.50 -21.03 7.26
CA ALA A 248 1.19 -22.31 7.87
C ALA A 248 2.31 -22.85 8.78
N SER A 249 3.57 -22.54 8.47
CA SER A 249 4.75 -22.88 9.29
C SER A 249 4.96 -21.95 10.49
N GLY A 250 4.19 -20.87 10.60
CA GLY A 250 4.34 -19.85 11.64
C GLY A 250 5.49 -18.87 11.40
N GLU A 251 6.14 -18.91 10.24
CA GLU A 251 7.27 -18.01 9.93
C GLU A 251 6.86 -16.53 9.85
N LEU A 252 5.59 -16.26 9.57
CA LEU A 252 5.03 -14.89 9.52
C LEU A 252 4.40 -14.45 10.85
N ASP A 253 4.32 -15.31 11.86
CA ASP A 253 3.63 -15.03 13.13
C ASP A 253 4.17 -13.78 13.83
N GLY A 254 5.50 -13.59 13.80
CA GLY A 254 6.13 -12.41 14.39
C GLY A 254 5.61 -11.11 13.76
N ILE A 255 5.46 -11.08 12.43
CA ILE A 255 4.97 -9.91 11.70
C ILE A 255 3.47 -9.71 11.94
N ILE A 256 2.68 -10.79 11.96
CA ILE A 256 1.24 -10.74 12.26
C ILE A 256 1.02 -10.17 13.67
N LYS A 257 1.78 -10.64 14.66
CA LYS A 257 1.68 -10.13 16.04
C LYS A 257 2.04 -8.66 16.10
N GLU A 258 3.13 -8.27 15.45
CA GLU A 258 3.58 -6.87 15.38
C GLU A 258 2.52 -5.96 14.75
N SER A 259 1.94 -6.34 13.61
CA SER A 259 0.92 -5.54 12.91
C SER A 259 -0.39 -5.42 13.70
N ARG A 260 -0.72 -6.44 14.52
CA ARG A 260 -1.88 -6.46 15.41
C ARG A 260 -1.60 -5.84 16.78
N GLY A 261 -0.35 -5.49 17.08
CA GLY A 261 0.05 -4.97 18.39
C GLY A 261 0.05 -6.01 19.52
N PHE A 262 0.17 -7.30 19.20
CA PHE A 262 0.34 -8.35 20.19
C PHE A 262 1.79 -8.44 20.70
N PRO A 263 2.00 -8.81 21.98
CA PRO A 263 3.33 -9.11 22.49
C PRO A 263 3.99 -10.25 21.71
N ALA A 264 5.31 -10.17 21.49
CA ALA A 264 6.05 -11.18 20.70
C ALA A 264 5.87 -12.62 21.22
N GLY A 265 5.81 -12.78 22.55
CA GLY A 265 5.63 -14.08 23.21
C GLY A 265 4.17 -14.56 23.33
N ALA A 266 3.18 -13.73 22.98
CA ALA A 266 1.78 -14.15 23.02
C ALA A 266 1.47 -15.10 21.86
N PRO A 267 0.60 -16.12 22.05
CA PRO A 267 0.11 -16.92 20.92
C PRO A 267 -0.78 -16.07 20.01
N LEU A 268 -0.91 -16.48 18.75
CA LEU A 268 -1.98 -15.98 17.89
C LEU A 268 -3.34 -16.46 18.41
N PRO A 269 -4.46 -15.79 18.06
CA PRO A 269 -5.80 -16.27 18.37
C PRO A 269 -6.03 -17.72 17.90
N ASP A 270 -6.80 -18.50 18.67
CA ASP A 270 -7.05 -19.92 18.40
C ASP A 270 -7.61 -20.18 16.99
N GLU A 271 -8.42 -19.26 16.47
CA GLU A 271 -8.99 -19.34 15.13
C GLU A 271 -7.93 -19.22 14.03
N ASP A 272 -6.92 -18.37 14.22
CA ASP A 272 -5.80 -18.22 13.28
C ASP A 272 -4.88 -19.44 13.36
N LEU A 273 -4.61 -19.95 14.56
CA LEU A 273 -3.86 -21.20 14.75
C LEU A 273 -4.59 -22.40 14.13
N ALA A 274 -5.92 -22.45 14.24
CA ALA A 274 -6.73 -23.47 13.59
C ALA A 274 -6.63 -23.36 12.06
N PHE A 275 -6.71 -22.14 11.52
CA PHE A 275 -6.56 -21.93 10.09
C PHE A 275 -5.15 -22.27 9.57
N GLN A 276 -4.08 -21.99 10.34
CA GLN A 276 -2.73 -22.44 9.99
C GLN A 276 -2.65 -23.97 9.90
N ARG A 277 -3.29 -24.70 10.83
CA ARG A 277 -3.36 -26.17 10.77
C ARG A 277 -4.12 -26.66 9.54
N GLU A 278 -5.21 -25.98 9.15
CA GLU A 278 -5.93 -26.29 7.91
C GLU A 278 -5.05 -26.07 6.67
N LEU A 279 -4.30 -24.95 6.62
CA LEU A 279 -3.36 -24.67 5.54
C LEU A 279 -2.25 -25.73 5.46
N LEU A 280 -1.80 -26.28 6.59
CA LEU A 280 -0.87 -27.42 6.61
C LEU A 280 -1.52 -28.71 6.12
N ALA A 281 -2.76 -29.00 6.55
CA ALA A 281 -3.47 -30.24 6.23
C ALA A 281 -3.92 -30.32 4.75
N GLY A 282 -4.26 -29.18 4.13
CA GLY A 282 -4.62 -29.11 2.71
C GLY A 282 -3.45 -29.30 1.72
N ARG A 283 -2.31 -29.83 2.18
CA ARG A 283 -1.07 -30.01 1.41
C ARG A 283 -0.59 -31.45 1.32
N THR A 284 -1.33 -32.38 1.89
CA THR A 284 -1.12 -33.82 1.70
C THR A 284 -1.82 -34.30 0.44
#